data_AF-L0JIS9-F1
#
_entry.id   AF-L0JIS9-F1
#
_cell.length_a   1.000
_cell.length_b   1.000
_cell.length_c   1.000
_cell.angle_alpha   90.00
_cell.angle_beta   90.00
_cell.angle_gamma   90.00
#
_symmetry.space_group_name_H-M   'P 1'
#
loop_
_entity.id
_entity.type
_entity.pdbx_description
1 polymer ?
#
loop_
_entity_poly.entity_id
_entity_poly.type
_entity_poly.pdbx_seq_one_letter_code
_entity_poly.pdbx_strand_id
1 'polypeptide(L)' 'MSLSTLLGDLFSDAESGTDTPEPATESGEDGSVTVLHECRNCGTNVSAETSRCPACESQEIVTYSIE' A
#
# COMPACT_ATOMS: atom_id res chain seq x y z
N MET A 1 -0.43 -20.49 -37.42
CA MET A 1 -0.77 -19.07 -37.30
C MET A 1 -0.29 -18.62 -35.93
N SER A 2 0.76 -17.80 -35.91
CA SER A 2 1.64 -17.58 -34.75
C SER A 2 1.07 -16.56 -33.75
N LEU A 3 1.17 -16.84 -32.45
CA LEU A 3 0.70 -16.01 -31.33
C LEU A 3 1.62 -14.82 -31.01
N SER A 4 2.41 -14.34 -31.98
CA SER A 4 3.54 -13.45 -31.74
C SER A 4 3.21 -11.94 -31.83
N THR A 5 1.97 -11.56 -32.11
CA THR A 5 1.61 -10.16 -32.45
C THR A 5 0.91 -9.39 -31.32
N LEU A 6 0.73 -9.97 -30.13
CA LEU A 6 -0.03 -9.32 -29.04
C LEU A 6 0.83 -8.62 -27.97
N LEU A 7 2.15 -8.52 -28.16
CA LEU A 7 3.05 -7.85 -27.20
C LEU A 7 3.61 -6.50 -27.71
N GLY A 8 3.08 -5.97 -28.82
CA GLY A 8 3.55 -4.71 -29.42
C GLY A 8 2.96 -3.43 -28.84
N ASP A 9 1.81 -3.50 -28.15
CA ASP A 9 1.00 -2.33 -27.78
C ASP A 9 1.08 -1.92 -26.30
N LEU A 10 1.94 -2.54 -25.49
CA LEU A 10 2.06 -2.21 -24.05
C LEU A 10 3.16 -1.18 -23.71
N PHE A 11 3.90 -0.68 -24.70
CA PHE A 11 5.00 0.26 -24.49
C PHE A 11 4.90 1.56 -25.29
N SER A 12 3.77 1.81 -25.97
CA SER A 12 3.49 3.13 -26.55
C SER A 12 2.51 3.87 -25.65
N ASP A 13 3.02 4.92 -25.01
CA ASP A 13 2.27 6.01 -24.36
C ASP A 13 1.87 5.82 -22.89
N ALA A 14 2.82 6.12 -22.00
CA ALA A 14 2.52 6.70 -20.69
C ALA A 14 3.70 7.57 -20.23
N GLU A 15 4.08 8.54 -21.06
CA GLU A 15 4.77 9.74 -20.59
C GLU A 15 3.71 10.72 -20.05
N SER A 16 3.13 10.37 -18.90
CA SER A 16 2.42 11.32 -18.05
C SER A 16 3.36 11.71 -16.93
N GLY A 17 3.86 12.95 -17.01
CA GLY A 17 4.72 13.54 -16.00
C GLY A 17 4.09 13.45 -14.62
N THR A 18 4.73 12.68 -13.75
CA THR A 18 4.50 12.79 -12.32
C THR A 18 5.30 14.00 -11.84
N ASP A 19 4.60 15.12 -11.72
CA ASP A 19 4.95 16.18 -10.78
C ASP A 19 5.35 15.51 -9.47
N THR A 20 6.61 15.68 -9.10
CA THR A 20 7.23 15.09 -7.92
C THR A 20 6.64 15.78 -6.70
N PRO A 21 5.82 15.13 -5.85
CA PRO A 21 5.75 15.59 -4.48
C PRO A 21 7.09 15.23 -3.87
N GLU A 22 7.95 16.23 -3.67
CA GLU A 22 9.05 16.16 -2.73
C GLU A 22 8.44 15.88 -1.35
N PRO A 23 8.69 14.73 -0.69
CA PRO A 23 8.67 14.73 0.75
C PRO A 23 9.93 15.47 1.19
N ALA A 24 9.85 16.79 1.29
CA ALA A 24 10.77 17.55 2.10
C ALA A 24 10.53 17.18 3.57
N THR A 25 11.13 16.06 3.97
CA THR A 25 11.47 15.76 5.36
C THR A 25 12.88 15.18 5.33
N GLU A 26 13.86 16.07 5.15
CA GLU A 26 15.13 15.88 5.81
C GLU A 26 14.87 15.92 7.33
N SER A 27 15.12 14.82 8.03
CA SER A 27 15.54 14.78 9.45
C SER A 27 15.63 13.33 9.93
N GLY A 28 16.86 12.86 10.15
CA GLY A 28 17.13 11.74 11.06
C GLY A 28 17.29 10.38 10.40
N GLU A 29 18.51 9.89 10.39
CA GLU A 29 18.79 8.46 10.36
C GLU A 29 18.41 7.91 11.75
N ASP A 30 17.12 7.67 11.99
CA ASP A 30 16.57 7.19 13.26
C ASP A 30 15.44 6.20 12.98
N GLY A 31 15.52 5.00 13.57
CA GLY A 31 14.67 3.83 13.28
C GLY A 31 13.17 4.12 13.21
N SER A 32 12.67 4.28 11.99
CA SER A 32 11.26 4.52 11.72
C SER A 32 10.48 3.22 11.87
N VAL A 33 9.94 2.98 13.07
CA VAL A 33 9.09 1.83 13.36
C VAL A 33 7.84 1.92 12.48
N THR A 34 7.68 0.95 11.58
CA THR A 34 6.48 0.87 10.76
C THR A 34 5.39 0.17 11.55
N VAL A 35 4.26 0.85 11.78
CA VAL A 35 3.11 0.29 12.49
C VAL A 35 2.00 -0.07 11.50
N LEU A 36 1.53 -1.32 11.55
CA LEU A 36 0.46 -1.85 10.70
C LEU A 36 -0.72 -2.29 11.58
N HIS A 37 -1.95 -1.96 11.16
CA HIS A 37 -3.16 -2.45 11.81
C HIS A 37 -3.93 -3.37 10.86
N GLU A 38 -4.29 -4.57 11.31
CA GLU A 38 -4.94 -5.59 10.50
C GLU A 38 -6.09 -6.25 11.25
N CYS A 39 -7.17 -6.58 10.54
CA CYS A 39 -8.24 -7.41 11.09
C CYS A 39 -7.81 -8.88 11.14
N ARG A 40 -7.76 -9.47 12.33
CA ARG A 40 -7.39 -10.88 12.54
C ARG A 40 -8.38 -11.88 11.95
N ASN A 41 -9.62 -11.44 11.69
CA ASN A 41 -10.68 -12.30 11.17
C ASN A 41 -10.62 -12.44 9.64
N CYS A 42 -10.27 -11.39 8.91
CA CYS A 42 -10.32 -11.39 7.43
C CYS A 42 -9.05 -10.89 6.73
N GLY A 43 -8.04 -10.45 7.47
CA GLY A 43 -6.76 -9.96 6.92
C GLY A 43 -6.81 -8.57 6.30
N THR A 44 -7.90 -7.82 6.47
CA THR A 44 -8.00 -6.45 5.93
C THR A 44 -7.15 -5.49 6.75
N ASN A 45 -6.26 -4.75 6.08
CA ASN A 45 -5.52 -3.65 6.70
C ASN A 45 -6.46 -2.46 6.97
N VAL A 46 -6.29 -1.82 8.12
CA VAL A 46 -7.16 -0.73 8.59
C VAL A 46 -6.32 0.40 9.18
N SER A 47 -6.94 1.56 9.41
CA SER A 47 -6.29 2.69 10.09
C SER A 47 -6.27 2.48 11.61
N ALA A 48 -5.33 3.14 12.31
CA ALA A 48 -5.17 3.04 13.77
C ALA A 48 -6.43 3.36 14.58
N GLU A 49 -7.28 4.24 14.06
CA GLU A 49 -8.55 4.66 14.67
C GLU A 49 -9.70 3.67 14.42
N THR A 50 -9.48 2.60 13.66
CA THR A 50 -10.50 1.63 13.31
C THR A 50 -10.77 0.66 14.46
N SER A 51 -11.93 0.77 15.10
CA SER A 51 -12.37 -0.19 16.13
C SER A 51 -13.15 -1.38 15.57
N ARG A 52 -13.67 -1.28 14.33
CA ARG A 52 -14.47 -2.33 13.68
C ARG A 52 -14.10 -2.42 12.19
N CYS A 53 -13.77 -3.62 11.74
CA CYS A 53 -13.32 -3.86 10.37
C CYS A 53 -14.42 -3.49 9.36
N PRO A 54 -14.14 -2.63 8.36
CA PRO A 54 -15.14 -2.23 7.37
C PRO A 54 -15.52 -3.36 6.38
N ALA A 55 -14.71 -4.41 6.29
CA ALA A 55 -14.93 -5.52 5.36
C ALA A 55 -15.78 -6.66 5.96
N CYS A 56 -15.58 -6.99 7.24
CA CYS A 56 -16.24 -8.13 7.88
C CYS A 56 -16.92 -7.80 9.21
N GLU A 57 -16.91 -6.52 9.61
CA GLU A 57 -17.53 -6.01 10.82
C GLU A 57 -17.02 -6.59 12.15
N SER A 58 -15.94 -7.37 12.14
CA SER A 58 -15.29 -7.86 13.36
C SER A 58 -14.56 -6.73 14.10
N GLN A 59 -14.45 -6.87 15.42
CA GLN A 59 -13.70 -5.95 16.30
C GLN A 59 -12.29 -6.50 16.62
N GLU A 60 -11.91 -7.63 16.02
CA GLU A 60 -10.59 -8.24 16.21
C GLU A 60 -9.53 -7.53 15.36
N ILE A 61 -9.12 -6.32 15.75
CA ILE A 61 -8.03 -5.57 15.11
C ILE A 61 -6.73 -5.77 15.90
N VAL A 62 -5.67 -6.21 15.21
CA VAL A 62 -4.33 -6.41 15.76
C VAL A 62 -3.37 -5.36 15.21
N THR A 63 -2.32 -5.06 15.97
CA THR A 63 -1.29 -4.07 15.61
C THR A 63 0.06 -4.76 15.58
N TYR A 64 0.82 -4.53 14.52
CA TYR A 64 2.19 -5.00 14.33
C TYR A 64 3.14 -3.82 14.25
N SER A 65 4.32 -3.97 14.83
CA SER A 65 5.40 -2.99 14.72
C SER A 65 6.59 -3.69 14.08
N ILE A 66 7.15 -3.09 13.04
CA ILE A 66 8.33 -3.59 12.33
C ILE A 66 9.49 -2.67 12.70
N GLU A 67 10.53 -3.27 13.29
CA GLU A 67 11.79 -2.63 13.69
C GLU A 67 12.87 -2.83 12.63
#